data_AF-A0A2S0U7C4-F1
#
_entry.id   AF-A0A2S0U7C4-F1
#
_cell.length_a   1.000
_cell.length_b   1.000
_cell.length_c   1.000
_cell.angle_alpha   90.00
_cell.angle_beta   90.00
_cell.angle_gamma   90.00
#
_symmetry.space_group_name_H-M   'P 1'
#
loop_
_entity.id
_entity.type
_entity.pdbx_description
1 polymer ?
#
loop_
_entity_poly.entity_id
_entity_poly.type
_entity_poly.pdbx_seq_one_letter_code
_entity_poly.pdbx_strand_id
1 'polypeptide(L)'
;MTDTLPMKRIKFKPNSTDVHFVLLRQKEVGIEVREERGAVLLVDAADCEEVFLLASLFRHVMRSQDIVYLERGDDRHADLFIFNGAVTPLTHKDLGKIKSSISYTKAIPFELPLIHSHDEEVWKTWQHWKYDGQLRVQAGQDRAILNASRLGLELLTEVCGYLASSYIGHSHLDWASTKSSLELIIRNTARNY
;
A
#
# COMPACT_ATOMS: atom_id res chain seq x y z
N MET A 1 -23.67 9.35 -1.16
CA MET A 1 -22.54 10.24 -0.86
C MET A 1 -21.28 9.41 -1.02
N THR A 2 -20.23 9.94 -1.63
CA THR A 2 -18.95 9.22 -1.71
C THR A 2 -18.26 9.44 -0.37
N ASP A 3 -18.12 8.39 0.43
CA ASP A 3 -17.40 8.50 1.68
C ASP A 3 -15.91 8.77 1.39
N THR A 4 -15.36 9.73 2.12
CA THR A 4 -13.97 10.15 1.96
C THR A 4 -13.23 10.16 3.29
N LEU A 5 -11.93 9.88 3.26
CA LEU A 5 -11.05 10.03 4.40
C LEU A 5 -10.21 11.30 4.24
N PRO A 6 -10.30 12.28 5.16
CA PRO A 6 -9.44 13.46 5.13
C PRO A 6 -7.99 13.07 5.44
N MET A 7 -7.06 13.50 4.60
CA MET A 7 -5.64 13.21 4.68
C MET A 7 -4.80 14.45 4.34
N LYS A 8 -3.49 14.29 4.53
CA LYS A 8 -2.49 15.28 4.15
C LYS A 8 -1.76 14.83 2.89
N ARG A 9 -1.77 15.69 1.87
CA ARG A 9 -0.96 15.51 0.65
C ARG A 9 0.20 16.48 0.65
N ILE A 10 1.40 15.98 0.39
CA ILE A 10 2.65 16.75 0.43
C ILE A 10 3.30 16.68 -0.95
N LYS A 11 3.74 17.83 -1.46
CA LYS A 11 4.50 17.92 -2.70
C LYS A 11 6.00 17.94 -2.38
N PHE A 12 6.77 17.10 -3.05
CA PHE A 12 8.22 17.01 -2.87
C PHE A 12 8.93 16.91 -4.22
N LYS A 13 10.19 17.35 -4.28
CA LYS A 13 11.01 17.35 -5.49
C LYS A 13 12.33 16.60 -5.29
N PRO A 14 12.36 15.25 -5.25
CA PRO A 14 13.60 14.51 -5.27
C PRO A 14 14.24 14.68 -6.65
N ASN A 15 15.47 15.20 -6.68
CA ASN A 15 16.27 15.34 -7.90
C ASN A 15 15.52 16.07 -9.04
N SER A 16 14.74 17.10 -8.70
CA SER A 16 13.96 17.95 -9.61
C SER A 16 12.71 17.33 -10.25
N THR A 17 12.31 16.10 -9.88
CA THR A 17 11.04 15.50 -10.32
C THR A 17 9.92 15.84 -9.35
N ASP A 18 8.77 16.33 -9.82
CA ASP A 18 7.62 16.57 -8.95
C ASP A 18 6.95 15.24 -8.54
N VAL A 19 6.89 14.97 -7.25
CA VAL A 19 6.16 13.83 -6.68
C VAL A 19 5.25 14.30 -5.56
N HIS A 20 4.15 13.58 -5.38
CA HIS A 20 3.20 13.84 -4.31
C HIS A 20 3.12 12.63 -3.39
N PHE A 21 3.03 12.90 -2.10
CA PHE A 21 2.87 11.90 -1.05
C PHE A 21 1.54 12.11 -0.36
N VAL A 22 0.87 11.01 -0.03
CA VAL A 22 -0.17 11.02 0.98
C VAL A 22 0.36 10.32 2.23
N LEU A 23 0.26 11.01 3.36
CA LEU A 23 0.79 10.54 4.65
C LEU A 23 -0.35 10.07 5.53
N LEU A 24 -0.21 8.87 6.06
CA LEU A 24 -1.08 8.27 7.07
C LEU A 24 -0.22 7.69 8.19
N ARG A 25 -0.71 7.74 9.42
CA ARG A 25 -0.07 7.04 10.53
C ARG A 25 -0.73 5.69 10.72
N GLN A 26 0.08 4.64 10.73
CA GLN A 26 -0.36 3.25 10.90
C GLN A 26 -1.34 3.08 12.06
N LYS A 27 -0.98 3.61 13.24
CA LYS A 27 -1.81 3.57 14.45
C LYS A 27 -3.15 4.29 14.32
N GLU A 28 -3.22 5.37 13.55
CA GLU A 28 -4.45 6.16 13.38
C GLU A 28 -5.45 5.47 12.45
N VAL A 29 -4.97 4.57 11.60
CA VAL A 29 -5.78 3.90 10.56
C VAL A 29 -5.89 2.39 10.73
N GLY A 30 -5.45 1.85 11.88
CA GLY A 30 -5.56 0.43 12.19
C GLY A 30 -4.83 -0.49 11.21
N ILE A 31 -3.76 -0.02 10.58
CA ILE A 31 -2.93 -0.81 9.66
C ILE A 31 -1.51 -0.85 10.23
N GLU A 32 -0.98 -2.04 10.51
CA GLU A 32 0.36 -2.27 11.03
C GLU A 32 1.21 -3.00 10.00
N VAL A 33 2.46 -2.56 9.83
CA VAL A 33 3.38 -3.18 8.87
C VAL A 33 4.63 -3.68 9.58
N ARG A 34 4.98 -4.95 9.36
CA ARG A 34 6.17 -5.56 9.96
C ARG A 34 6.86 -6.54 9.01
N GLU A 35 8.17 -6.61 9.15
CA GLU A 35 9.02 -7.58 8.46
C GLU A 35 9.26 -8.76 9.40
N GLU A 36 9.12 -9.99 8.90
CA GLU A 36 9.41 -11.21 9.64
C GLU A 36 10.51 -12.04 8.94
N ARG A 37 11.64 -12.17 9.67
CA ARG A 37 12.75 -13.11 9.40
C ARG A 37 13.51 -12.87 8.08
N GLY A 38 13.53 -11.65 7.58
CA GLY A 38 14.12 -11.31 6.29
C GLY A 38 13.40 -11.91 5.09
N ALA A 39 12.16 -12.39 5.26
CA ALA A 39 11.47 -13.25 4.28
C ALA A 39 10.04 -12.78 3.97
N VAL A 40 9.34 -12.23 4.96
CA VAL A 40 7.91 -11.91 4.85
C VAL A 40 7.68 -10.45 5.23
N LEU A 41 6.92 -9.73 4.41
CA LEU A 41 6.30 -8.47 4.80
C LEU A 41 4.83 -8.71 5.13
N LEU A 42 4.48 -8.44 6.38
CA LEU A 42 3.10 -8.52 6.87
C LEU A 42 2.48 -7.13 6.87
N VAL A 43 1.29 -7.03 6.30
CA VAL A 43 0.41 -5.87 6.38
C VAL A 43 -0.86 -6.30 7.10
N ASP A 44 -0.95 -5.92 8.36
CA ASP A 44 -2.03 -6.27 9.27
C ASP A 44 -3.07 -5.15 9.30
N ALA A 45 -4.28 -5.44 8.86
CA ALA A 45 -5.43 -4.57 9.04
C ALA A 45 -6.25 -5.05 10.25
N ALA A 46 -6.79 -4.10 11.02
CA ALA A 46 -7.55 -4.39 12.23
C ALA A 46 -8.83 -5.18 11.93
N ASP A 47 -9.67 -4.72 11.01
CA ASP A 47 -10.86 -5.45 10.53
C ASP A 47 -11.11 -5.15 9.03
N CYS A 48 -12.29 -5.52 8.52
CA CYS A 48 -12.68 -5.35 7.13
C CYS A 48 -12.62 -3.89 6.65
N GLU A 49 -12.92 -2.92 7.51
CA GLU A 49 -12.88 -1.49 7.14
C GLU A 49 -11.45 -1.03 6.80
N GLU A 50 -10.45 -1.46 7.57
CA GLU A 50 -9.04 -1.16 7.31
C GLU A 50 -8.51 -1.92 6.09
N VAL A 51 -9.01 -3.14 5.82
CA VAL A 51 -8.69 -3.85 4.58
C VAL A 51 -9.27 -3.09 3.37
N PHE A 52 -10.49 -2.56 3.48
CA PHE A 52 -11.06 -1.69 2.47
C PHE A 52 -10.31 -0.36 2.30
N LEU A 53 -9.76 0.19 3.38
CA LEU A 53 -8.86 1.33 3.30
C LEU A 53 -7.59 0.99 2.52
N LEU A 54 -6.96 -0.17 2.75
CA LEU A 54 -5.83 -0.64 1.93
C LEU A 54 -6.20 -0.69 0.45
N ALA A 55 -7.36 -1.27 0.10
CA ALA A 55 -7.86 -1.28 -1.28
C ALA A 55 -7.98 0.15 -1.86
N SER A 56 -8.49 1.08 -1.05
CA SER A 56 -8.64 2.50 -1.43
C SER A 56 -7.29 3.16 -1.71
N LEU A 57 -6.27 2.86 -0.90
CA LEU A 57 -4.91 3.36 -1.07
C LEU A 57 -4.25 2.81 -2.34
N PHE A 58 -4.36 1.51 -2.61
CA PHE A 58 -3.84 0.92 -3.85
C PHE A 58 -4.50 1.52 -5.09
N ARG A 59 -5.83 1.67 -5.07
CA ARG A 59 -6.59 2.33 -6.13
C ARG A 59 -6.16 3.79 -6.33
N HIS A 60 -5.87 4.50 -5.24
CA HIS A 60 -5.38 5.88 -5.31
C HIS A 60 -4.02 5.97 -5.99
N VAL A 61 -3.04 5.15 -5.58
CA VAL A 61 -1.72 5.09 -6.22
C VAL A 61 -1.86 4.75 -7.71
N MET A 62 -2.74 3.81 -8.04
CA MET A 62 -2.99 3.40 -9.43
C MET A 62 -3.48 4.56 -10.32
N ARG A 63 -4.34 5.42 -9.79
CA ARG A 63 -5.00 6.50 -10.55
C ARG A 63 -4.22 7.81 -10.55
N SER A 64 -3.61 8.16 -9.43
CA SER A 64 -3.00 9.47 -9.22
C SER A 64 -1.48 9.48 -9.38
N GLN A 65 -0.84 8.31 -9.33
CA GLN A 65 0.62 8.16 -9.28
C GLN A 65 1.27 8.76 -8.02
N ASP A 66 0.46 9.21 -7.07
CA ASP A 66 0.92 9.61 -5.74
C ASP A 66 1.56 8.41 -5.03
N ILE A 67 2.47 8.72 -4.11
CA ILE A 67 3.08 7.73 -3.25
C ILE A 67 2.32 7.72 -1.94
N VAL A 68 1.85 6.55 -1.52
CA VAL A 68 1.30 6.39 -0.17
C VAL A 68 2.45 6.11 0.78
N TYR A 69 2.50 6.84 1.88
CA TYR A 69 3.44 6.61 2.97
C TYR A 69 2.66 6.34 4.27
N LEU A 70 2.81 5.12 4.79
CA LEU A 70 2.30 4.73 6.11
C LEU A 70 3.43 4.85 7.14
N GLU A 71 3.38 5.92 7.93
CA GLU A 71 4.32 6.19 9.02
C GLU A 71 4.12 5.17 10.14
N ARG A 72 5.20 4.49 10.52
CA ARG A 72 5.21 3.49 11.59
C ARG A 72 4.83 4.09 12.94
N GLY A 73 4.14 3.31 13.78
CA GLY A 73 3.76 3.74 15.12
C GLY A 73 4.88 3.65 16.15
N ASP A 74 5.78 2.68 16.01
CA ASP A 74 6.91 2.44 16.91
C ASP A 74 8.05 1.68 16.18
N ASP A 75 9.12 1.35 16.92
CA ASP A 75 10.30 0.67 16.37
C ASP A 75 10.11 -0.83 16.09
N ARG A 76 8.98 -1.43 16.47
CA ARG A 76 8.62 -2.82 16.11
C ARG A 76 8.00 -2.91 14.72
N HIS A 77 7.56 -1.77 14.18
CA HIS A 77 6.93 -1.65 12.87
C HIS A 77 7.88 -1.05 11.84
N ALA A 78 7.58 -1.30 10.57
CA ALA A 78 8.26 -0.71 9.44
C ALA A 78 7.40 0.40 8.82
N ASP A 79 8.04 1.48 8.40
CA ASP A 79 7.41 2.44 7.49
C ASP A 79 7.05 1.75 6.17
N LEU A 80 5.91 2.03 5.56
CA LEU A 80 5.56 1.47 4.24
C LEU A 80 5.42 2.55 3.17
N PHE A 81 6.18 2.40 2.09
CA PHE A 81 6.03 3.21 0.88
C PHE A 81 5.38 2.39 -0.22
N ILE A 82 4.27 2.87 -0.78
CA ILE A 82 3.53 2.24 -1.87
C ILE A 82 3.52 3.16 -3.08
N PHE A 83 4.04 2.70 -4.21
CA PHE A 83 4.08 3.50 -5.44
C PHE A 83 4.23 2.64 -6.70
N ASN A 84 4.01 3.26 -7.85
CA ASN A 84 4.34 2.67 -9.15
C ASN A 84 5.73 3.11 -9.60
N GLY A 85 6.72 2.22 -9.47
CA GLY A 85 8.12 2.54 -9.77
C GLY A 85 8.47 2.66 -11.25
N ALA A 86 7.61 2.20 -12.16
CA ALA A 86 7.80 2.44 -13.59
C ALA A 86 7.45 3.89 -13.98
N VAL A 87 6.53 4.50 -13.23
CA VAL A 87 6.13 5.90 -13.39
C VAL A 87 6.99 6.82 -12.52
N THR A 88 7.21 6.41 -11.26
CA THR A 88 7.87 7.21 -10.23
C THR A 88 9.09 6.44 -9.72
N PRO A 89 10.22 6.45 -10.46
CA PRO A 89 11.40 5.68 -10.10
C PRO A 89 12.11 6.32 -8.89
N LEU A 90 11.84 5.80 -7.69
CA LEU A 90 12.46 6.24 -6.45
C LEU A 90 13.46 5.22 -5.93
N THR A 91 14.61 5.70 -5.48
CA THR A 91 15.60 4.88 -4.78
C THR A 91 15.37 4.89 -3.27
N HIS A 92 15.96 3.93 -2.55
CA HIS A 92 15.98 3.95 -1.08
C HIS A 92 16.52 5.28 -0.51
N LYS A 93 17.51 5.88 -1.19
CA LYS A 93 18.09 7.17 -0.81
C LYS A 93 17.06 8.29 -0.94
N ASP A 94 16.27 8.30 -2.00
CA ASP A 94 15.21 9.30 -2.20
C ASP A 94 14.14 9.15 -1.12
N LEU A 95 13.68 7.93 -0.83
CA LEU A 95 12.73 7.65 0.25
C LEU A 95 13.25 8.11 1.62
N GLY A 96 14.56 7.99 1.87
CA GLY A 96 15.19 8.51 3.08
C GLY A 96 15.11 10.03 3.20
N LYS A 97 15.39 10.74 2.10
CA LYS A 97 15.25 12.21 2.03
C LYS A 97 13.80 12.65 2.22
N ILE A 98 12.84 11.91 1.65
CA ILE A 98 11.41 12.18 1.79
C ILE A 98 11.02 12.08 3.28
N LYS A 99 11.33 10.95 3.92
CA LYS A 99 11.05 10.72 5.35
C LYS A 99 11.62 11.84 6.23
N SER A 100 12.87 12.25 6.01
CA SER A 100 13.49 13.32 6.82
C SER A 100 12.90 14.71 6.59
N SER A 101 12.27 14.95 5.44
CA SER A 101 11.77 16.27 5.04
C SER A 101 10.28 16.45 5.28
N ILE A 102 9.55 15.36 5.51
CA ILE A 102 8.09 15.35 5.52
C ILE A 102 7.50 16.22 6.65
N SER A 103 8.14 16.23 7.82
CA SER A 103 7.75 17.03 8.97
C SER A 103 7.90 18.53 8.76
N TYR A 104 8.74 18.94 7.80
CA TYR A 104 9.03 20.35 7.49
C TYR A 104 8.32 20.82 6.22
N THR A 105 7.63 19.94 5.51
CA THR A 105 6.99 20.28 4.24
C THR A 105 5.52 20.64 4.45
N LYS A 106 5.07 21.74 3.85
CA LYS A 106 3.67 22.18 3.94
C LYS A 106 2.75 21.14 3.30
N ALA A 107 1.84 20.59 4.09
CA ALA A 107 0.78 19.72 3.62
C ALA A 107 -0.41 20.51 3.06
N ILE A 108 -1.07 19.92 2.07
CA ILE A 108 -2.32 20.39 1.48
C ILE A 108 -3.41 19.40 1.90
N PRO A 109 -4.61 19.88 2.31
CA PRO A 109 -5.75 19.01 2.56
C PRO A 109 -6.08 18.17 1.32
N PHE A 110 -6.37 16.90 1.53
CA PHE A 110 -6.76 15.98 0.47
C PHE A 110 -7.80 15.00 1.01
N GLU A 111 -8.74 14.59 0.17
CA GLU A 111 -9.79 13.64 0.53
C GLU A 111 -9.62 12.37 -0.29
N LEU A 112 -9.38 11.24 0.38
CA LEU A 112 -9.27 9.93 -0.26
C LEU A 112 -10.66 9.34 -0.49
N PRO A 113 -11.06 9.01 -1.72
CA PRO A 113 -12.29 8.28 -1.97
C PRO A 113 -12.19 6.83 -1.46
N LEU A 114 -13.07 6.46 -0.53
CA LEU A 114 -13.05 5.14 0.08
C LEU A 114 -13.79 4.09 -0.79
N ILE A 115 -13.40 2.83 -0.60
CA ILE A 115 -14.06 1.62 -1.09
C ILE A 115 -14.75 1.00 0.11
N HIS A 116 -15.99 0.55 -0.04
CA HIS A 116 -16.72 -0.15 1.02
C HIS A 116 -17.39 -1.44 0.52
N SER A 117 -17.16 -1.77 -0.75
CA SER A 117 -17.76 -2.92 -1.41
C SER A 117 -16.80 -3.46 -2.45
N HIS A 118 -16.89 -4.76 -2.69
CA HIS A 118 -16.14 -5.45 -3.74
C HIS A 118 -17.07 -5.91 -4.84
N ASP A 119 -16.69 -5.68 -6.09
CA ASP A 119 -17.42 -6.21 -7.25
C ASP A 119 -16.76 -7.53 -7.69
N GLU A 120 -17.42 -8.64 -7.43
CA GLU A 120 -16.91 -9.97 -7.78
C GLU A 120 -16.91 -10.24 -9.30
N GLU A 121 -17.57 -9.41 -10.11
CA GLU A 121 -17.54 -9.59 -11.57
C GLU A 121 -16.14 -9.46 -12.15
N VAL A 122 -15.23 -8.76 -11.46
CA VAL A 122 -13.83 -8.63 -11.83
C VAL A 122 -13.16 -10.01 -12.03
N TRP A 123 -13.53 -10.99 -11.20
CA TRP A 123 -12.97 -12.34 -11.22
C TRP A 123 -13.34 -13.12 -12.49
N LYS A 124 -14.44 -12.75 -13.15
CA LYS A 124 -14.83 -13.35 -14.45
C LYS A 124 -13.83 -13.03 -15.55
N THR A 125 -13.08 -11.93 -15.42
CA THR A 125 -12.08 -11.50 -16.42
C THR A 125 -10.65 -11.87 -16.03
N TRP A 126 -10.43 -12.33 -14.79
CA TRP A 126 -9.12 -12.58 -14.18
C TRP A 126 -8.21 -13.52 -14.96
N GLN A 127 -8.78 -14.53 -15.64
CA GLN A 127 -8.01 -15.51 -16.40
C GLN A 127 -7.19 -14.89 -17.56
N HIS A 128 -7.52 -13.67 -17.98
CA HIS A 128 -6.81 -12.95 -19.04
C HIS A 128 -5.69 -12.06 -18.51
N TRP A 129 -5.55 -11.93 -17.19
CA TRP A 129 -4.64 -10.98 -16.57
C TRP A 129 -3.26 -11.61 -16.32
N LYS A 130 -2.19 -10.91 -16.74
CA LYS A 130 -0.80 -11.33 -16.53
C LYS A 130 -0.25 -10.65 -15.28
N TYR A 131 -0.54 -11.23 -14.11
CA TYR A 131 -0.12 -10.68 -12.82
C TYR A 131 1.22 -11.18 -12.29
N ASP A 132 1.84 -12.15 -12.97
CA ASP A 132 3.19 -12.58 -12.63
C ASP A 132 4.18 -11.40 -12.70
N GLY A 133 5.00 -11.30 -11.65
CA GLY A 133 6.04 -10.27 -11.51
C GLY A 133 5.56 -8.82 -11.50
N GLN A 134 4.28 -8.55 -11.21
CA GLN A 134 3.75 -7.18 -11.17
C GLN A 134 4.05 -6.45 -9.85
N LEU A 135 4.47 -7.18 -8.81
CA LEU A 135 4.80 -6.65 -7.49
C LEU A 135 6.27 -6.84 -7.16
N ARG A 136 6.92 -5.78 -6.67
CA ARG A 136 8.25 -5.84 -6.07
C ARG A 136 8.15 -5.39 -4.62
N VAL A 137 8.42 -6.33 -3.71
CA VAL A 137 8.29 -6.14 -2.27
C VAL A 137 9.67 -6.22 -1.65
N GLN A 138 10.07 -5.17 -0.93
CA GLN A 138 11.37 -5.11 -0.27
C GLN A 138 11.16 -4.60 1.15
N ALA A 139 11.90 -5.13 2.11
CA ALA A 139 11.94 -4.60 3.46
C ALA A 139 13.37 -4.56 4.00
N GLY A 140 13.60 -3.62 4.90
CA GLY A 140 14.77 -3.52 5.76
C GLY A 140 14.32 -3.21 7.18
N GLN A 141 15.26 -2.90 8.07
CA GLN A 141 15.02 -2.83 9.52
C GLN A 141 13.90 -1.86 9.95
N ASP A 142 13.75 -0.71 9.27
CA ASP A 142 12.74 0.31 9.63
C ASP A 142 11.78 0.64 8.48
N ARG A 143 11.90 -0.02 7.34
CA ARG A 143 11.26 0.42 6.09
C ARG A 143 10.95 -0.72 5.14
N ALA A 144 9.74 -0.69 4.63
CA ALA A 144 9.21 -1.52 3.58
C ALA A 144 8.84 -0.68 2.33
N ILE A 145 8.96 -1.31 1.17
CA ILE A 145 8.63 -0.77 -0.13
C ILE A 145 7.75 -1.79 -0.84
N LEU A 146 6.58 -1.32 -1.27
CA LEU A 146 5.72 -1.99 -2.23
C LEU A 146 5.73 -1.19 -3.53
N ASN A 147 6.51 -1.68 -4.48
CA ASN A 147 6.58 -1.11 -5.82
C ASN A 147 5.77 -2.00 -6.77
N ALA A 148 4.71 -1.46 -7.35
CA ALA A 148 3.79 -2.24 -8.17
C ALA A 148 3.48 -1.56 -9.50
N SER A 149 3.30 -2.35 -10.55
CA SER A 149 2.77 -1.82 -11.82
C SER A 149 1.30 -1.37 -11.63
N ARG A 150 0.72 -0.75 -12.67
CA ARG A 150 -0.72 -0.44 -12.66
C ARG A 150 -1.57 -1.69 -12.47
N LEU A 151 -1.21 -2.80 -13.13
CA LEU A 151 -1.86 -4.09 -12.97
C LEU A 151 -1.64 -4.65 -11.56
N GLY A 152 -0.43 -4.53 -11.00
CA GLY A 152 -0.17 -4.96 -9.63
C GLY A 152 -0.98 -4.18 -8.58
N LEU A 153 -1.20 -2.88 -8.79
CA LEU A 153 -2.05 -2.07 -7.91
C LEU A 153 -3.54 -2.40 -8.05
N GLU A 154 -3.99 -2.70 -9.27
CA GLU A 154 -5.34 -3.22 -9.51
C GLU A 154 -5.54 -4.55 -8.79
N LEU A 155 -4.64 -5.51 -8.97
CA LEU A 155 -4.61 -6.79 -8.26
C LEU A 155 -4.76 -6.60 -6.74
N LEU A 156 -3.92 -5.75 -6.15
CA LEU A 156 -3.95 -5.49 -4.70
C LEU A 156 -5.26 -4.83 -4.26
N THR A 157 -5.84 -3.97 -5.09
CA THR A 157 -7.16 -3.37 -4.83
C THR A 157 -8.23 -4.46 -4.73
N GLU A 158 -8.29 -5.34 -5.73
CA GLU A 158 -9.29 -6.40 -5.80
C GLU A 158 -9.08 -7.47 -4.73
N VAL A 159 -7.82 -7.85 -4.44
CA VAL A 159 -7.51 -8.81 -3.36
C VAL A 159 -7.94 -8.27 -2.01
N CYS A 160 -7.65 -7.01 -1.70
CA CYS A 160 -8.11 -6.39 -0.45
C CYS A 160 -9.63 -6.26 -0.41
N GLY A 161 -10.27 -5.83 -1.49
CA GLY A 161 -11.74 -5.75 -1.56
C GLY A 161 -12.40 -7.11 -1.30
N TYR A 162 -11.89 -8.17 -1.93
CA TYR A 162 -12.37 -9.53 -1.72
C TYR A 162 -12.07 -10.03 -0.30
N LEU A 163 -10.86 -9.82 0.23
CA LEU A 163 -10.49 -10.19 1.60
C LEU A 163 -11.44 -9.56 2.63
N ALA A 164 -11.77 -8.28 2.45
CA ALA A 164 -12.70 -7.55 3.32
C ALA A 164 -14.15 -8.09 3.21
N SER A 165 -14.61 -8.38 1.99
CA SER A 165 -16.01 -8.76 1.73
C SER A 165 -16.31 -10.23 2.04
N SER A 166 -15.33 -11.11 1.83
CA SER A 166 -15.45 -12.56 2.03
C SER A 166 -15.14 -13.01 3.46
N TYR A 167 -14.66 -12.10 4.32
CA TYR A 167 -14.22 -12.40 5.69
C TYR A 167 -13.09 -13.43 5.78
N ILE A 168 -12.30 -13.60 4.71
CA ILE A 168 -11.08 -14.41 4.75
C ILE A 168 -10.03 -13.73 5.65
N GLY A 169 -9.26 -14.52 6.40
CA GLY A 169 -8.29 -14.00 7.37
C GLY A 169 -7.01 -13.40 6.74
N HIS A 170 -6.57 -13.90 5.59
CA HIS A 170 -5.36 -13.41 4.93
C HIS A 170 -5.27 -13.77 3.45
N SER A 171 -4.34 -13.14 2.73
CA SER A 171 -4.00 -13.46 1.34
C SER A 171 -2.50 -13.39 1.12
N HIS A 172 -1.97 -14.38 0.39
CA HIS A 172 -0.57 -14.48 -0.02
C HIS A 172 -0.40 -13.98 -1.45
N LEU A 173 0.62 -13.14 -1.69
CA LEU A 173 0.83 -12.43 -2.96
C LEU A 173 2.13 -12.85 -3.67
N ASP A 174 2.71 -13.99 -3.31
CA ASP A 174 3.98 -14.50 -3.87
C ASP A 174 3.93 -14.68 -5.37
N TRP A 175 2.82 -15.25 -5.87
CA TRP A 175 2.64 -15.55 -7.29
C TRP A 175 2.57 -14.31 -8.18
N ALA A 176 2.24 -13.15 -7.60
CA ALA A 176 2.21 -11.87 -8.30
C ALA A 176 3.53 -11.07 -8.12
N SER A 177 4.44 -11.58 -7.30
CA SER A 177 5.67 -10.91 -6.91
C SER A 177 6.86 -11.34 -7.75
N THR A 178 7.81 -10.43 -7.99
CA THR A 178 9.07 -10.79 -8.63
C THR A 178 9.85 -11.79 -7.77
N LYS A 179 10.66 -12.65 -8.41
CA LYS A 179 11.46 -13.68 -7.72
C LYS A 179 12.40 -13.18 -6.62
N SER A 180 12.78 -11.91 -6.65
CA SER A 180 13.65 -11.27 -5.65
C SER A 180 12.87 -10.53 -4.55
N SER A 181 11.54 -10.58 -4.58
CA SER A 181 10.68 -9.99 -3.57
C SER A 181 10.64 -10.84 -2.31
N LEU A 182 10.41 -10.18 -1.18
CA LEU A 182 9.87 -10.86 0.00
C LEU A 182 8.45 -11.34 -0.29
N GLU A 183 8.01 -12.36 0.44
CA GLU A 183 6.60 -12.75 0.48
C GLU A 183 5.78 -11.59 1.05
N LEU A 184 4.66 -11.27 0.43
CA LEU A 184 3.71 -10.29 0.93
C LEU A 184 2.45 -11.01 1.39
N ILE A 185 2.10 -10.80 2.66
CA ILE A 185 0.86 -11.31 3.24
C ILE A 185 0.06 -10.12 3.77
N ILE A 186 -1.16 -9.96 3.27
CA ILE A 186 -2.12 -8.99 3.80
C ILE A 186 -3.12 -9.75 4.66
N ARG A 187 -3.36 -9.27 5.89
CA ARG A 187 -4.18 -9.98 6.89
C ARG A 187 -5.28 -9.09 7.42
N ASN A 188 -6.47 -9.68 7.56
CA ASN A 188 -7.54 -9.18 8.39
C ASN A 188 -7.40 -9.82 9.79
N THR A 189 -6.84 -9.09 10.74
CA THR A 189 -6.50 -9.66 12.06
C THR A 189 -7.73 -10.07 12.86
N ALA A 190 -8.87 -9.38 12.71
CA ALA A 190 -10.14 -9.77 13.33
C ALA A 190 -10.73 -11.09 12.79
N ARG A 191 -10.24 -11.61 11.66
CA ARG A 191 -10.73 -12.83 10.99
C ARG A 191 -9.68 -13.92 10.83
N ASN A 192 -8.46 -13.68 11.33
CA ASN A 192 -7.33 -14.59 11.19
C ASN A 192 -7.34 -15.62 12.34
N TYR A 193 -8.26 -16.60 12.26
CA TYR A 193 -8.42 -17.72 13.19
C TYR A 193 -8.15 -19.06 12.53
#